data_AF-A0A7L2F1U0-F1
#
_entry.id   AF-A0A7L2F1U0-F1
#
_cell.length_a   1.000
_cell.length_b   1.000
_cell.length_c   1.000
_cell.angle_alpha   90.00
_cell.angle_beta   90.00
_cell.angle_gamma   90.00
#
_symmetry.space_group_name_H-M   'P 1'
#
loop_
_entity.id
_entity.type
_entity.pdbx_description
1 polymer ?
#
loop_
_entity_poly.entity_id
_entity_poly.type
_entity_poly.pdbx_seq_one_letter_code
_entity_poly.pdbx_strand_id
1 'polypeptide(L)'
;MEPAPVLLLLGSLWGCSGGPAQRLVVTPREPVVPFGGSTELNCSLACAGSKVEWRGLDTALGTISSFSTHSILHIRHATVATEGLKICEGKCHGRHYQESVRLKVYALPDTLRLEAAPHTLRPGHPANLTCSATRLYPLDGLALTWYRGQQVVENLTGLDCKDADEEELCNIVSSLSVKGTEVAEGVEFRCEVTLHVGQETFSRVASLVASAEAVMTPAMATSTGSSSTATVATTSLPPGPGAPPGHPTTAQDPSAGTTLHLAAVTSPPSTEPSAPQDPMATTHTADVATSTLPAATGPPLGTVPTCSLQIWSLPPTGTRGRALRIECHARCPGNATVGWLRTPAALGQYREESAGSSSALRLDSAEPWHQGHYQCVLLGYRAQVASLEVLVVDDSFSSSPAIAMGTAGSLLGLIATAAVSRRLWKRFRS
;
A
#
# COMPACT_ATOMS: atom_id res chain seq x y z
N MET A 1 75.74 18.64 -45.38
CA MET A 1 76.06 17.68 -44.32
C MET A 1 75.09 17.91 -43.17
N GLU A 2 74.68 16.85 -42.48
CA GLU A 2 73.83 16.89 -41.27
C GLU A 2 74.58 17.40 -40.02
N PRO A 3 73.94 17.55 -38.83
CA PRO A 3 72.54 17.29 -38.48
C PRO A 3 71.79 18.47 -37.81
N ALA A 4 70.48 18.29 -37.57
CA ALA A 4 69.69 19.14 -36.68
C ALA A 4 69.49 18.49 -35.29
N PRO A 5 69.47 19.26 -34.18
CA PRO A 5 69.21 18.70 -32.85
C PRO A 5 67.69 18.52 -32.61
N VAL A 6 67.22 17.27 -32.61
CA VAL A 6 65.84 16.92 -32.22
C VAL A 6 65.70 17.05 -30.70
N LEU A 7 64.91 18.02 -30.22
CA LEU A 7 64.63 18.17 -28.79
C LEU A 7 63.48 17.24 -28.37
N LEU A 8 63.81 16.11 -27.73
CA LEU A 8 62.85 15.13 -27.22
C LEU A 8 62.10 15.64 -25.98
N LEU A 9 60.91 16.22 -26.17
CA LEU A 9 59.96 16.49 -25.09
C LEU A 9 59.07 15.27 -24.78
N LEU A 10 59.71 14.18 -24.33
CA LEU A 10 59.01 13.07 -23.66
C LEU A 10 58.76 13.45 -22.19
N GLY A 11 57.66 14.17 -21.92
CA GLY A 11 57.33 14.71 -20.60
C GLY A 11 55.85 14.60 -20.25
N SER A 12 55.52 13.65 -19.38
CA SER A 12 54.30 13.62 -18.55
C SER A 12 52.96 13.95 -19.25
N LEU A 13 52.57 13.17 -20.25
CA LEU A 13 51.16 12.78 -20.39
C LEU A 13 50.82 11.73 -19.31
N TRP A 14 50.90 12.15 -18.04
CA TRP A 14 50.33 11.38 -16.94
C TRP A 14 48.82 11.62 -17.00
N GLY A 15 48.16 10.90 -17.92
CA GLY A 15 46.73 11.04 -18.14
C GLY A 15 46.00 10.81 -16.82
N CYS A 16 45.07 11.70 -16.48
CA CYS A 16 44.20 11.52 -15.33
C CYS A 16 43.32 10.29 -15.56
N SER A 17 43.80 9.13 -15.11
CA SER A 17 43.06 7.87 -15.03
C SER A 17 42.02 7.94 -13.91
N GLY A 18 41.15 8.95 -14.00
CA GLY A 18 39.89 9.06 -13.29
C GLY A 18 38.91 8.01 -13.79
N GLY A 19 39.25 6.74 -13.58
CA GLY A 19 38.29 5.65 -13.65
C GLY A 19 37.14 5.91 -12.68
N PRO A 20 35.95 5.35 -12.93
CA PRO A 20 34.78 5.61 -12.09
C PRO A 20 35.11 5.32 -10.63
N ALA A 21 34.89 6.31 -9.77
CA ALA A 21 35.20 6.20 -8.35
C ALA A 21 34.40 5.06 -7.73
N GLN A 22 35.08 3.96 -7.43
CA GLN A 22 34.51 2.77 -6.81
C GLN A 22 33.78 3.18 -5.54
N ARG A 23 32.45 3.07 -5.57
CA ARG A 23 31.53 3.48 -4.52
C ARG A 23 30.64 2.29 -4.17
N LEU A 24 30.48 2.04 -2.87
CA LEU A 24 29.46 1.16 -2.33
C LEU A 24 28.14 1.94 -2.33
N VAL A 25 27.07 1.38 -2.88
CA VAL A 25 25.77 2.06 -3.02
C VAL A 25 24.67 1.14 -2.52
N VAL A 26 23.91 1.62 -1.54
CA VAL A 26 22.67 0.99 -1.08
C VAL A 26 21.48 1.61 -1.81
N THR A 27 20.54 0.77 -2.24
CA THR A 27 19.24 1.16 -2.81
C THR A 27 18.08 0.39 -2.16
N PRO A 28 16.94 1.06 -1.87
CA PRO A 28 16.74 2.52 -1.89
C PRO A 28 17.56 3.22 -0.78
N ARG A 29 17.73 4.54 -0.90
CA ARG A 29 18.55 5.33 0.05
C ARG A 29 17.80 5.68 1.34
N GLU A 30 16.51 5.96 1.22
CA GLU A 30 15.60 6.15 2.35
C GLU A 30 14.55 5.04 2.29
N PRO A 31 14.88 3.81 2.75
CA PRO A 31 13.93 2.71 2.75
C PRO A 31 12.82 2.95 3.77
N VAL A 32 11.59 2.98 3.28
CA VAL A 32 10.34 3.03 4.07
C VAL A 32 9.55 1.75 3.79
N VAL A 33 8.96 1.13 4.82
CA VAL A 33 8.17 -0.11 4.68
C VAL A 33 6.95 -0.09 5.61
N PRO A 34 5.75 -0.54 5.14
CA PRO A 34 4.60 -0.67 6.03
C PRO A 34 4.79 -1.81 7.04
N PHE A 35 4.18 -1.67 8.22
CA PHE A 35 4.13 -2.69 9.26
C PHE A 35 3.47 -3.98 8.73
N GLY A 36 4.04 -5.13 9.07
CA GLY A 36 3.69 -6.44 8.49
C GLY A 36 4.12 -6.62 7.03
N GLY A 37 4.65 -5.57 6.38
CA GLY A 37 5.09 -5.55 4.99
C GLY A 37 6.42 -6.25 4.74
N SER A 38 6.94 -6.11 3.53
CA SER A 38 8.24 -6.68 3.11
C SER A 38 8.95 -5.71 2.17
N THR A 39 10.29 -5.67 2.22
CA THR A 39 11.12 -4.83 1.36
C THR A 39 12.50 -5.46 1.15
N GLU A 40 13.23 -5.02 0.14
CA GLU A 40 14.56 -5.53 -0.19
C GLU A 40 15.55 -4.37 -0.31
N LEU A 41 16.66 -4.44 0.42
CA LEU A 41 17.75 -3.47 0.33
C LEU A 41 18.90 -4.09 -0.47
N ASN A 42 19.20 -3.53 -1.64
CA ASN A 42 20.33 -3.99 -2.46
C ASN A 42 21.55 -3.11 -2.17
N CYS A 43 22.62 -3.70 -1.65
CA CYS A 43 23.91 -3.04 -1.53
C CYS A 43 24.86 -3.54 -2.61
N SER A 44 25.41 -2.62 -3.41
CA SER A 44 26.22 -2.95 -4.60
C SER A 44 27.56 -2.20 -4.62
N LEU A 45 28.60 -2.85 -5.14
CA LEU A 45 29.94 -2.29 -5.34
C LEU A 45 30.41 -2.56 -6.76
N ALA A 46 30.66 -1.49 -7.52
CA ALA A 46 31.12 -1.56 -8.91
C ALA A 46 32.60 -1.97 -9.01
N CYS A 47 32.92 -3.22 -8.66
CA CYS A 47 34.27 -3.78 -8.67
C CYS A 47 34.25 -5.30 -8.90
N ALA A 48 35.04 -5.77 -9.87
CA ALA A 48 35.15 -7.18 -10.20
C ALA A 48 35.87 -7.97 -9.10
N GLY A 49 35.28 -9.10 -8.68
CA GLY A 49 35.82 -9.92 -7.58
C GLY A 49 35.77 -9.23 -6.21
N SER A 50 34.84 -8.28 -6.03
CA SER A 50 34.60 -7.69 -4.72
C SER A 50 33.86 -8.65 -3.78
N LYS A 51 33.91 -8.36 -2.48
CA LYS A 51 32.99 -8.95 -1.48
C LYS A 51 32.10 -7.85 -0.95
N VAL A 52 30.80 -8.09 -0.87
CA VAL A 52 29.81 -7.20 -0.24
C VAL A 52 29.04 -8.00 0.80
N GLU A 53 28.81 -7.41 1.98
CA GLU A 53 28.15 -8.06 3.11
C GLU A 53 27.35 -7.04 3.95
N TRP A 54 26.20 -7.47 4.46
CA TRP A 54 25.43 -6.72 5.46
C TRP A 54 25.90 -7.05 6.88
N ARG A 55 25.89 -6.07 7.78
CA ARG A 55 26.25 -6.20 9.21
C ARG A 55 25.25 -5.47 10.11
N GLY A 56 25.31 -5.80 11.41
CA GLY A 56 24.41 -5.21 12.43
C GLY A 56 22.97 -5.68 12.26
N LEU A 57 22.77 -6.93 11.83
CA LEU A 57 21.46 -7.54 11.67
C LEU A 57 21.28 -8.60 12.75
N ASP A 58 20.34 -8.38 13.67
CA ASP A 58 19.82 -9.45 14.50
C ASP A 58 19.14 -10.49 13.59
N THR A 59 19.31 -11.77 13.91
CA THR A 59 18.92 -12.89 13.02
C THR A 59 17.41 -13.01 12.77
N ALA A 60 16.59 -12.24 13.49
CA ALA A 60 15.15 -12.12 13.28
C ALA A 60 14.75 -11.08 12.20
N LEU A 61 15.65 -10.16 11.79
CA LEU A 61 15.29 -8.97 11.02
C LEU A 61 15.33 -9.14 9.49
N GLY A 62 15.79 -10.29 8.97
CA GLY A 62 15.78 -10.58 7.54
C GLY A 62 16.74 -11.69 7.12
N THR A 63 16.68 -12.05 5.83
CA THR A 63 17.62 -13.00 5.21
C THR A 63 18.52 -12.31 4.19
N ILE A 64 19.72 -12.86 3.95
CA ILE A 64 20.73 -12.24 3.07
C ILE A 64 20.99 -13.11 1.85
N SER A 65 20.90 -12.53 0.65
CA SER A 65 21.34 -13.14 -0.61
C SER A 65 22.62 -12.44 -1.10
N SER A 66 23.75 -13.14 -1.13
CA SER A 66 25.06 -12.55 -1.45
C SER A 66 25.60 -13.01 -2.80
N PHE A 67 26.12 -12.05 -3.59
CA PHE A 67 26.61 -12.21 -4.95
C PHE A 67 28.02 -11.60 -5.10
N SER A 68 28.64 -11.75 -6.27
CA SER A 68 30.04 -11.36 -6.55
C SER A 68 30.30 -9.84 -6.67
N THR A 69 29.25 -9.02 -6.62
CA THR A 69 29.31 -7.55 -6.71
C THR A 69 28.29 -6.83 -5.82
N HIS A 70 27.39 -7.57 -5.16
CA HIS A 70 26.29 -7.01 -4.40
C HIS A 70 25.74 -8.02 -3.37
N SER A 71 24.98 -7.53 -2.39
CA SER A 71 24.29 -8.34 -1.39
C SER A 71 22.92 -7.73 -1.10
N ILE A 72 21.88 -8.55 -1.12
CA ILE A 72 20.49 -8.15 -0.93
C ILE A 72 20.03 -8.60 0.47
N LEU A 73 19.52 -7.65 1.25
CA LEU A 73 18.85 -7.90 2.53
C LEU A 73 17.33 -7.95 2.28
N HIS A 74 16.74 -9.11 2.51
CA HIS A 74 15.29 -9.35 2.41
C HIS A 74 14.64 -9.19 3.78
N ILE A 75 13.88 -8.10 3.96
CA ILE A 75 13.07 -7.85 5.16
C ILE A 75 11.64 -8.36 4.89
N ARG A 76 11.10 -9.13 5.84
CA ARG A 76 9.76 -9.74 5.75
C ARG A 76 9.04 -9.58 7.07
N HIS A 77 7.74 -9.28 7.01
CA HIS A 77 6.89 -9.00 8.17
C HIS A 77 7.49 -7.92 9.09
N ALA A 78 7.82 -6.76 8.52
CA ALA A 78 8.48 -5.67 9.25
C ALA A 78 7.66 -5.20 10.45
N THR A 79 8.24 -5.26 11.64
CA THR A 79 7.69 -4.75 12.91
C THR A 79 8.36 -3.43 13.30
N VAL A 80 7.89 -2.74 14.33
CA VAL A 80 8.58 -1.54 14.87
C VAL A 80 10.04 -1.84 15.23
N ALA A 81 10.33 -2.99 15.87
CA ALA A 81 11.69 -3.46 16.14
C ALA A 81 12.57 -3.71 14.87
N THR A 82 11.99 -3.65 13.67
CA THR A 82 12.72 -3.76 12.40
C THR A 82 13.29 -2.41 11.93
N GLU A 83 12.81 -1.28 12.44
CA GLU A 83 13.33 0.09 12.26
C GLU A 83 14.86 0.17 12.45
N GLY A 84 15.49 1.24 11.95
CA GLY A 84 16.83 1.64 12.34
C GLY A 84 17.93 1.37 11.31
N LEU A 85 19.18 1.51 11.75
CA LEU A 85 20.35 1.54 10.87
C LEU A 85 20.70 0.15 10.34
N LYS A 86 20.76 0.01 9.02
CA LYS A 86 21.24 -1.19 8.33
C LYS A 86 22.58 -0.84 7.67
N ILE A 87 23.65 -1.55 8.03
CA ILE A 87 25.02 -1.25 7.59
C ILE A 87 25.46 -2.26 6.53
N CYS A 88 25.99 -1.77 5.43
CA CYS A 88 26.65 -2.58 4.43
C CYS A 88 28.15 -2.28 4.37
N GLU A 89 28.96 -3.31 4.23
CA GLU A 89 30.40 -3.23 3.97
C GLU A 89 30.77 -3.87 2.63
N GLY A 90 31.79 -3.31 1.98
CA GLY A 90 32.32 -3.79 0.71
C GLY A 90 33.84 -3.76 0.69
N LYS A 91 34.46 -4.78 0.08
CA LYS A 91 35.91 -4.86 -0.08
C LYS A 91 36.29 -5.09 -1.54
N CYS A 92 37.22 -4.27 -2.05
CA CYS A 92 37.67 -4.27 -3.44
C CYS A 92 39.16 -3.88 -3.50
N HIS A 93 40.00 -4.69 -4.15
CA HIS A 93 41.45 -4.46 -4.29
C HIS A 93 42.16 -4.01 -2.99
N GLY A 94 41.83 -4.65 -1.86
CA GLY A 94 42.37 -4.32 -0.53
C GLY A 94 41.74 -3.11 0.15
N ARG A 95 41.06 -2.22 -0.58
CA ARG A 95 40.28 -1.10 -0.03
C ARG A 95 38.98 -1.60 0.59
N HIS A 96 38.61 -0.99 1.71
CA HIS A 96 37.33 -1.18 2.39
C HIS A 96 36.41 0.01 2.12
N TYR A 97 35.11 -0.26 2.07
CA TYR A 97 34.02 0.69 1.87
C TYR A 97 32.90 0.33 2.83
N GLN A 98 32.18 1.34 3.32
CA GLN A 98 31.02 1.18 4.19
C GLN A 98 29.98 2.21 3.76
N GLU A 99 28.71 1.82 3.77
CA GLU A 99 27.56 2.67 3.46
C GLU A 99 26.40 2.21 4.36
N SER A 100 25.53 3.13 4.79
CA SER A 100 24.46 2.78 5.72
C SER A 100 23.18 3.55 5.44
N VAL A 101 22.04 2.89 5.61
CA VAL A 101 20.70 3.47 5.46
C VAL A 101 19.90 3.24 6.72
N ARG A 102 18.98 4.15 7.05
CA ARG A 102 18.00 3.93 8.11
C ARG A 102 16.71 3.42 7.49
N LEU A 103 16.33 2.18 7.80
CA LEU A 103 14.99 1.67 7.51
C LEU A 103 14.00 2.36 8.42
N LYS A 104 12.96 2.94 7.83
CA LYS A 104 11.79 3.43 8.56
C LYS A 104 10.62 2.48 8.41
N VAL A 105 9.91 2.24 9.51
CA VAL A 105 8.65 1.47 9.51
C VAL A 105 7.48 2.44 9.69
N TYR A 106 6.33 2.15 9.08
CA TYR A 106 5.11 2.92 9.29
C TYR A 106 3.86 2.04 9.36
N ALA A 107 2.86 2.48 10.13
CA ALA A 107 1.55 1.87 10.19
C ALA A 107 0.50 2.97 10.04
N LEU A 108 -0.42 2.79 9.08
CA LEU A 108 -1.52 3.70 8.79
C LEU A 108 -2.66 2.85 8.21
N PRO A 109 -3.84 2.77 8.87
CA PRO A 109 -4.92 1.88 8.43
C PRO A 109 -5.50 2.32 7.07
N ASP A 110 -6.01 1.38 6.27
CA ASP A 110 -6.57 1.70 4.96
C ASP A 110 -7.90 2.48 5.01
N THR A 111 -8.56 2.50 6.16
CA THR A 111 -9.76 3.29 6.42
C THR A 111 -9.68 3.97 7.79
N LEU A 112 -10.24 5.19 7.88
CA LEU A 112 -10.53 5.84 9.15
C LEU A 112 -11.99 5.56 9.53
N ARG A 113 -12.28 5.52 10.84
CA ARG A 113 -13.67 5.50 11.33
C ARG A 113 -14.09 6.92 11.65
N LEU A 114 -15.04 7.47 10.89
CA LEU A 114 -15.69 8.74 11.18
C LEU A 114 -17.16 8.49 11.49
N GLU A 115 -17.56 8.82 12.72
CA GLU A 115 -18.89 8.57 13.25
C GLU A 115 -19.51 9.87 13.79
N ALA A 116 -20.84 9.98 13.71
CA ALA A 116 -21.58 11.12 14.24
C ALA A 116 -22.44 10.73 15.44
N ALA A 117 -22.62 11.67 16.36
CA ALA A 117 -23.55 11.60 17.48
C ALA A 117 -24.43 12.88 17.49
N PRO A 118 -25.72 12.81 17.13
CA PRO A 118 -26.47 11.63 16.68
C PRO A 118 -25.96 11.03 15.35
N HIS A 119 -26.30 9.76 15.09
CA HIS A 119 -25.77 9.00 13.94
C HIS A 119 -26.06 9.62 12.56
N THR A 120 -27.18 10.33 12.40
CA THR A 120 -27.47 11.08 11.16
C THR A 120 -27.11 12.56 11.33
N LEU A 121 -26.24 13.10 10.47
CA LEU A 121 -25.97 14.54 10.40
C LEU A 121 -27.13 15.27 9.73
N ARG A 122 -28.06 15.78 10.55
CA ARG A 122 -29.28 16.46 10.09
C ARG A 122 -29.07 17.97 10.03
N PRO A 123 -29.43 18.65 8.91
CA PRO A 123 -29.34 20.10 8.80
C PRO A 123 -29.99 20.85 9.96
N GLY A 124 -29.38 21.95 10.40
CA GLY A 124 -29.87 22.78 11.50
C GLY A 124 -29.65 22.18 12.90
N HIS A 125 -29.21 20.94 13.04
CA HIS A 125 -29.05 20.24 14.32
C HIS A 125 -27.56 20.12 14.71
N PRO A 126 -27.18 20.38 15.98
CA PRO A 126 -25.81 20.19 16.44
C PRO A 126 -25.47 18.70 16.53
N ALA A 127 -24.19 18.38 16.36
CA ALA A 127 -23.67 17.01 16.49
C ALA A 127 -22.23 17.04 17.04
N ASN A 128 -21.79 15.92 17.61
CA ASN A 128 -20.38 15.63 17.79
C ASN A 128 -19.94 14.64 16.72
N LEU A 129 -18.86 14.98 16.01
CA LEU A 129 -18.15 14.04 15.15
C LEU A 129 -17.03 13.38 15.95
N THR A 130 -16.76 12.11 15.70
CA THR A 130 -15.63 11.37 16.27
C THR A 130 -14.88 10.68 15.14
N CYS A 131 -13.62 11.07 14.93
CA CYS A 131 -12.69 10.41 14.04
C CYS A 131 -11.75 9.53 14.84
N SER A 132 -11.57 8.28 14.43
CA SER A 132 -10.65 7.34 15.08
C SER A 132 -9.88 6.50 14.07
N ALA A 133 -8.65 6.16 14.44
CA ALA A 133 -7.75 5.34 13.66
C ALA A 133 -6.90 4.49 14.60
N THR A 134 -6.71 3.23 14.23
CA THR A 134 -6.05 2.22 15.07
C THR A 134 -4.78 1.70 14.42
N ARG A 135 -3.83 1.27 15.26
CA ARG A 135 -2.50 0.78 14.89
C ARG A 135 -1.74 1.73 13.94
N LEU A 136 -1.42 2.90 14.47
CA LEU A 136 -0.63 3.96 13.85
C LEU A 136 0.83 3.89 14.30
N TYR A 137 1.76 4.20 13.40
CA TYR A 137 3.19 4.36 13.71
C TYR A 137 3.92 5.10 12.57
N PRO A 138 4.92 5.95 12.85
CA PRO A 138 5.21 6.60 14.13
C PRO A 138 4.17 7.67 14.48
N LEU A 139 4.27 8.26 15.67
CA LEU A 139 3.53 9.49 16.03
C LEU A 139 4.24 10.76 15.55
N ASP A 140 5.57 10.74 15.47
CA ASP A 140 6.34 11.85 14.90
C ASP A 140 6.00 12.00 13.41
N GLY A 141 5.51 13.18 13.02
CA GLY A 141 5.05 13.44 11.66
C GLY A 141 3.59 13.04 11.39
N LEU A 142 2.86 12.53 12.39
CA LEU A 142 1.41 12.30 12.34
C LEU A 142 0.64 13.61 12.64
N ALA A 143 -0.38 13.90 11.84
CA ALA A 143 -1.34 14.97 12.09
C ALA A 143 -2.77 14.56 11.68
N LEU A 144 -3.77 15.11 12.38
CA LEU A 144 -5.19 14.94 12.05
C LEU A 144 -5.79 16.32 11.73
N THR A 145 -6.42 16.45 10.55
CA THR A 145 -7.05 17.69 10.10
C THR A 145 -8.56 17.48 9.91
N TRP A 146 -9.34 18.35 10.55
CA TRP A 146 -10.78 18.44 10.35
C TRP A 146 -11.12 19.48 9.30
N TYR A 147 -11.99 19.12 8.36
CA TYR A 147 -12.51 20.01 7.32
C TYR A 147 -14.04 20.08 7.35
N ARG A 148 -14.55 21.27 7.00
CA ARG A 148 -15.95 21.51 6.61
C ARG A 148 -15.95 21.97 5.15
N GLY A 149 -16.30 21.06 4.24
CA GLY A 149 -16.11 21.21 2.79
C GLY A 149 -14.64 21.43 2.43
N GLN A 150 -14.31 22.67 2.05
CA GLN A 150 -12.94 23.09 1.71
C GLN A 150 -12.23 23.83 2.86
N GLN A 151 -12.94 24.24 3.92
CA GLN A 151 -12.36 24.98 5.03
C GLN A 151 -11.74 24.03 6.05
N VAL A 152 -10.46 24.23 6.42
CA VAL A 152 -9.87 23.64 7.64
C VAL A 152 -10.56 24.24 8.86
N VAL A 153 -11.10 23.39 9.72
CA VAL A 153 -11.74 23.76 11.00
C VAL A 153 -10.73 23.66 12.13
N GLU A 154 -9.95 22.58 12.15
CA GLU A 154 -8.97 22.27 13.19
C GLU A 154 -7.84 21.42 12.60
N ASN A 155 -6.62 21.56 13.12
CA ASN A 155 -5.46 20.73 12.77
C ASN A 155 -4.74 20.37 14.07
N LEU A 156 -4.54 19.08 14.30
CA LEU A 156 -3.99 18.51 15.53
C LEU A 156 -2.67 17.80 15.20
N THR A 157 -1.57 18.31 15.75
CA THR A 157 -0.22 17.74 15.65
C THR A 157 0.25 17.29 17.03
N GLY A 158 1.11 16.27 17.08
CA GLY A 158 1.60 15.74 18.37
C GLY A 158 0.49 15.07 19.18
N LEU A 159 -0.25 14.16 18.53
CA LEU A 159 -1.33 13.40 19.16
C LEU A 159 -0.78 12.48 20.26
N ASP A 160 -1.32 12.58 21.47
CA ASP A 160 -0.92 11.79 22.64
C ASP A 160 -1.35 10.31 22.47
N CYS A 161 -0.49 9.40 22.93
CA CYS A 161 -0.79 7.96 23.00
C CYS A 161 -0.62 7.47 24.43
N LYS A 162 -1.75 7.08 25.02
CA LYS A 162 -1.83 6.59 26.39
C LYS A 162 -1.88 5.07 26.45
N ASP A 163 -2.31 4.45 25.34
CA ASP A 163 -2.61 3.04 25.17
C ASP A 163 -1.95 2.53 23.86
N ALA A 164 -0.61 2.59 23.80
CA ALA A 164 0.15 1.87 22.78
C ALA A 164 0.16 0.36 23.11
N ASP A 165 0.08 -0.49 22.08
CA ASP A 165 0.05 -1.94 22.25
C ASP A 165 1.45 -2.57 22.35
N GLU A 166 1.50 -3.90 22.53
CA GLU A 166 2.75 -4.68 22.64
C GLU A 166 3.61 -4.65 21.35
N GLU A 167 3.06 -4.18 20.23
CA GLU A 167 3.76 -3.99 18.95
C GLU A 167 4.26 -2.54 18.76
N GLU A 168 4.17 -1.70 19.80
CA GLU A 168 4.39 -0.25 19.82
C GLU A 168 3.42 0.56 18.92
N LEU A 169 2.26 0.00 18.57
CA LEU A 169 1.30 0.63 17.67
C LEU A 169 0.23 1.43 18.43
N CYS A 170 -0.17 2.55 17.82
CA CYS A 170 -0.96 3.59 18.49
C CYS A 170 -2.42 3.67 18.03
N ASN A 171 -3.31 4.08 18.94
CA ASN A 171 -4.72 4.30 18.65
C ASN A 171 -5.09 5.76 18.96
N ILE A 172 -5.59 6.51 17.98
CA ILE A 172 -6.02 7.90 18.16
C ILE A 172 -7.55 8.03 18.09
N VAL A 173 -8.08 8.97 18.86
CA VAL A 173 -9.46 9.45 18.77
C VAL A 173 -9.44 10.97 18.85
N SER A 174 -10.10 11.63 17.91
CA SER A 174 -10.35 13.08 17.91
C SER A 174 -11.85 13.32 17.77
N SER A 175 -12.39 14.34 18.44
CA SER A 175 -13.81 14.68 18.40
C SER A 175 -14.04 16.16 18.15
N LEU A 176 -14.90 16.48 17.18
CA LEU A 176 -15.25 17.85 16.78
C LEU A 176 -16.73 18.11 17.07
N SER A 177 -17.02 19.05 17.96
CA SER A 177 -18.39 19.54 18.20
C SER A 177 -18.79 20.58 17.16
N VAL A 178 -19.82 20.29 16.36
CA VAL A 178 -20.35 21.18 15.31
C VAL A 178 -21.71 21.73 15.71
N LYS A 179 -21.92 23.04 15.53
CA LYS A 179 -23.19 23.70 15.85
C LYS A 179 -24.20 23.46 14.74
N GLY A 180 -25.50 23.42 15.08
CA GLY A 180 -26.56 23.22 14.08
C GLY A 180 -26.59 24.27 12.97
N THR A 181 -26.14 25.49 13.24
CA THR A 181 -25.95 26.57 12.25
C THR A 181 -24.83 26.29 11.22
N GLU A 182 -24.00 25.28 11.46
CA GLU A 182 -22.84 24.90 10.64
C GLU A 182 -23.10 23.61 9.84
N VAL A 183 -24.20 22.90 10.16
CA VAL A 183 -24.66 21.69 9.49
C VAL A 183 -25.81 22.09 8.55
N ALA A 184 -25.53 22.15 7.24
CA ALA A 184 -26.51 22.44 6.20
C ALA A 184 -26.55 21.31 5.16
N GLU A 185 -27.62 21.24 4.38
CA GLU A 185 -27.81 20.17 3.37
C GLU A 185 -26.63 20.11 2.39
N GLY A 186 -26.07 18.91 2.20
CA GLY A 186 -24.93 18.69 1.29
C GLY A 186 -23.57 19.16 1.83
N VAL A 187 -23.47 19.67 3.06
CA VAL A 187 -22.17 20.01 3.67
C VAL A 187 -21.42 18.73 4.04
N GLU A 188 -20.26 18.51 3.42
CA GLU A 188 -19.31 17.48 3.83
C GLU A 188 -18.54 17.92 5.08
N PHE A 189 -18.45 17.03 6.07
CA PHE A 189 -17.42 17.06 7.11
C PHE A 189 -16.44 15.93 6.85
N ARG A 190 -15.14 16.25 6.88
CA ARG A 190 -14.07 15.32 6.53
C ARG A 190 -12.99 15.31 7.61
N CYS A 191 -12.60 14.12 8.02
CA CYS A 191 -11.40 13.88 8.81
C CYS A 191 -10.30 13.36 7.87
N GLU A 192 -9.13 13.97 7.92
CA GLU A 192 -7.94 13.52 7.22
C GLU A 192 -6.83 13.24 8.23
N VAL A 193 -6.19 12.08 8.14
CA VAL A 193 -4.99 11.73 8.91
C VAL A 193 -3.82 11.67 7.94
N THR A 194 -2.79 12.48 8.19
CA THR A 194 -1.55 12.54 7.40
C THR A 194 -0.37 12.05 8.23
N LEU A 195 0.54 11.33 7.60
CA LEU A 195 1.72 10.73 8.23
C LEU A 195 2.94 10.92 7.33
N HIS A 196 3.99 11.56 7.87
CA HIS A 196 5.21 11.91 7.13
C HIS A 196 6.39 11.05 7.60
N VAL A 197 6.99 10.26 6.70
CA VAL A 197 7.97 9.21 7.05
C VAL A 197 9.23 9.35 6.21
N GLY A 198 10.08 10.33 6.54
CA GLY A 198 11.22 10.70 5.69
C GLY A 198 10.74 11.63 4.58
N GLN A 199 11.02 11.28 3.33
CA GLN A 199 10.46 12.00 2.16
C GLN A 199 9.04 11.54 1.80
N GLU A 200 8.61 10.35 2.26
CA GLU A 200 7.28 9.82 1.97
C GLU A 200 6.19 10.51 2.80
N THR A 201 5.02 10.74 2.20
CA THR A 201 3.84 11.30 2.89
C THR A 201 2.62 10.46 2.53
N PHE A 202 1.95 9.92 3.54
CA PHE A 202 0.75 9.10 3.39
C PHE A 202 -0.45 9.84 3.98
N SER A 203 -1.60 9.80 3.31
CA SER A 203 -2.85 10.29 3.90
C SER A 203 -3.97 9.25 3.83
N ARG A 204 -4.94 9.44 4.73
CA ARG A 204 -6.20 8.69 4.82
C ARG A 204 -7.32 9.65 5.12
N VAL A 205 -8.49 9.37 4.55
CA VAL A 205 -9.64 10.26 4.56
C VAL A 205 -10.89 9.45 4.91
N ALA A 206 -11.74 10.01 5.77
CA ALA A 206 -13.14 9.64 5.89
C ALA A 206 -14.00 10.90 5.90
N SER A 207 -15.19 10.83 5.30
CA SER A 207 -16.14 11.94 5.29
C SER A 207 -17.57 11.50 5.55
N LEU A 208 -18.38 12.42 6.05
CA LEU A 208 -19.82 12.32 6.23
C LEU A 208 -20.47 13.56 5.63
N VAL A 209 -21.58 13.37 4.93
CA VAL A 209 -22.35 14.48 4.33
C VAL A 209 -23.63 14.69 5.12
N ALA A 210 -23.90 15.94 5.50
CA ALA A 210 -25.13 16.31 6.16
C ALA A 210 -26.33 16.22 5.21
N SER A 211 -27.40 15.55 5.64
CA SER A 211 -28.58 15.28 4.81
C SER A 211 -29.89 15.25 5.60
N ALA A 212 -30.93 15.81 5.00
CA ALA A 212 -32.31 15.74 5.44
C ALA A 212 -32.90 14.36 5.08
N GLU A 213 -32.48 13.34 5.84
CA GLU A 213 -32.95 11.95 5.72
C GLU A 213 -34.47 11.88 5.61
N ALA A 214 -34.95 11.49 4.42
CA ALA A 214 -36.36 11.55 4.06
C ALA A 214 -37.18 10.56 4.90
N VAL A 215 -38.15 11.10 5.65
CA VAL A 215 -39.08 10.27 6.42
C VAL A 215 -39.91 9.42 5.46
N MET A 216 -39.62 8.11 5.42
CA MET A 216 -40.50 7.13 4.76
C MET A 216 -41.82 7.04 5.53
N THR A 217 -42.78 7.87 5.14
CA THR A 217 -44.17 7.69 5.52
C THR A 217 -44.68 6.41 4.85
N PRO A 218 -45.15 5.40 5.59
CA PRO A 218 -45.75 4.22 4.98
C PRO A 218 -47.06 4.65 4.31
N ALA A 219 -47.09 4.61 2.98
CA ALA A 219 -48.27 4.97 2.21
C ALA A 219 -49.41 3.98 2.52
N MET A 220 -50.41 4.44 3.28
CA MET A 220 -51.58 3.64 3.63
C MET A 220 -52.35 3.31 2.35
N ALA A 221 -52.30 2.04 1.94
CA ALA A 221 -52.96 1.55 0.74
C ALA A 221 -54.48 1.46 0.94
N THR A 222 -55.17 2.60 0.80
CA THR A 222 -56.63 2.68 0.86
C THR A 222 -57.24 1.99 -0.35
N SER A 223 -57.61 0.73 -0.20
CA SER A 223 -58.40 0.03 -1.22
C SER A 223 -59.81 0.62 -1.27
N THR A 224 -60.21 1.11 -2.44
CA THR A 224 -61.58 1.54 -2.74
C THR A 224 -61.87 1.08 -4.16
N GLY A 225 -62.85 0.20 -4.32
CA GLY A 225 -62.94 -0.67 -5.49
C GLY A 225 -64.03 -0.31 -6.50
N SER A 226 -64.02 -1.09 -7.59
CA SER A 226 -65.14 -1.33 -8.51
C SER A 226 -65.64 -0.18 -9.39
N SER A 227 -65.41 -0.30 -10.69
CA SER A 227 -66.52 -0.41 -11.65
C SER A 227 -66.07 -1.14 -12.92
N SER A 228 -67.03 -1.62 -13.73
CA SER A 228 -66.82 -2.63 -14.78
C SER A 228 -67.23 -2.16 -16.18
N THR A 229 -66.55 -2.68 -17.22
CA THR A 229 -67.11 -3.14 -18.51
C THR A 229 -66.00 -3.90 -19.27
N ALA A 230 -66.15 -5.17 -19.66
CA ALA A 230 -66.92 -5.72 -20.80
C ALA A 230 -66.40 -5.19 -22.16
N THR A 231 -65.98 -6.00 -23.14
CA THR A 231 -66.43 -7.32 -23.64
C THR A 231 -65.23 -8.15 -24.18
N VAL A 232 -65.30 -9.44 -24.57
CA VAL A 232 -65.91 -10.05 -25.80
C VAL A 232 -66.09 -11.57 -25.59
N ALA A 233 -67.02 -12.21 -26.33
CA ALA A 233 -67.38 -13.64 -26.25
C ALA A 233 -66.38 -14.58 -27.03
N THR A 234 -66.51 -15.91 -27.12
CA THR A 234 -67.68 -16.67 -27.63
C THR A 234 -67.55 -18.20 -27.42
N THR A 235 -68.66 -18.90 -27.15
CA THR A 235 -68.89 -20.39 -27.29
C THR A 235 -68.05 -21.36 -26.43
N SER A 236 -68.53 -22.56 -26.00
CA SER A 236 -69.85 -23.21 -26.12
C SER A 236 -70.09 -24.27 -25.01
N LEU A 237 -71.37 -24.59 -24.76
CA LEU A 237 -71.94 -25.60 -23.80
C LEU A 237 -72.18 -26.98 -24.48
N PRO A 238 -72.75 -28.04 -23.82
CA PRO A 238 -72.63 -28.60 -22.45
C PRO A 238 -72.58 -30.18 -22.51
N PRO A 239 -73.39 -31.02 -21.79
CA PRO A 239 -73.63 -31.25 -20.35
C PRO A 239 -73.27 -32.70 -19.86
N GLY A 240 -73.38 -33.00 -18.56
CA GLY A 240 -73.40 -34.40 -18.04
C GLY A 240 -73.49 -34.52 -16.49
N PRO A 241 -74.43 -35.30 -15.88
CA PRO A 241 -74.68 -35.25 -14.42
C PRO A 241 -74.36 -36.54 -13.61
N GLY A 242 -74.17 -36.39 -12.29
CA GLY A 242 -74.13 -37.50 -11.31
C GLY A 242 -73.90 -37.03 -9.86
N ALA A 243 -74.66 -37.57 -8.91
CA ALA A 243 -74.65 -37.25 -7.46
C ALA A 243 -75.29 -38.43 -6.67
N PRO A 244 -75.50 -38.40 -5.32
CA PRO A 244 -74.84 -37.71 -4.20
C PRO A 244 -74.35 -38.76 -3.12
N PRO A 245 -74.68 -38.68 -1.80
CA PRO A 245 -74.05 -37.88 -0.74
C PRO A 245 -73.38 -38.70 0.41
N GLY A 246 -72.65 -38.01 1.31
CA GLY A 246 -72.20 -38.55 2.61
C GLY A 246 -71.72 -37.50 3.62
N HIS A 247 -72.54 -37.20 4.64
CA HIS A 247 -72.32 -36.29 5.80
C HIS A 247 -72.94 -37.00 7.05
N PRO A 248 -72.79 -36.61 8.34
CA PRO A 248 -72.08 -35.49 9.00
C PRO A 248 -70.89 -36.03 9.88
N THR A 249 -70.34 -35.45 10.98
CA THR A 249 -70.70 -34.30 11.84
C THR A 249 -69.48 -33.65 12.55
N THR A 250 -69.41 -32.31 12.49
CA THR A 250 -69.12 -31.31 13.55
C THR A 250 -68.98 -31.87 14.99
N ALA A 251 -67.85 -31.80 15.73
CA ALA A 251 -67.02 -30.67 16.21
C ALA A 251 -67.55 -29.93 17.46
N GLN A 252 -66.70 -29.75 18.49
CA GLN A 252 -66.75 -28.63 19.45
C GLN A 252 -65.47 -28.52 20.30
N ASP A 253 -65.11 -27.27 20.66
CA ASP A 253 -64.11 -26.86 21.65
C ASP A 253 -64.84 -26.30 22.90
N PRO A 254 -64.23 -26.30 24.10
CA PRO A 254 -64.16 -25.03 24.82
C PRO A 254 -62.90 -24.78 25.67
N SER A 255 -62.61 -23.49 25.83
CA SER A 255 -61.57 -22.87 26.65
C SER A 255 -61.73 -23.01 28.19
N ALA A 256 -60.61 -22.89 28.93
CA ALA A 256 -60.31 -21.77 29.85
C ALA A 256 -59.27 -22.12 30.97
N GLY A 257 -58.55 -21.11 31.50
CA GLY A 257 -58.23 -21.07 32.95
C GLY A 257 -56.78 -20.93 33.47
N THR A 258 -56.35 -19.69 33.74
CA THR A 258 -55.74 -19.20 35.01
C THR A 258 -54.43 -19.79 35.65
N THR A 259 -53.40 -18.91 35.70
CA THR A 259 -52.51 -18.53 36.86
C THR A 259 -51.48 -19.45 37.56
N LEU A 260 -50.25 -18.89 37.68
CA LEU A 260 -49.33 -18.77 38.84
C LEU A 260 -48.53 -19.98 39.42
N HIS A 261 -47.25 -20.03 39.03
CA HIS A 261 -46.03 -19.82 39.86
C HIS A 261 -45.68 -20.72 41.09
N LEU A 262 -44.46 -21.31 41.03
CA LEU A 262 -43.42 -21.44 42.09
C LEU A 262 -43.07 -22.82 42.74
N ALA A 263 -41.91 -23.35 42.29
CA ALA A 263 -40.82 -24.05 43.02
C ALA A 263 -40.89 -25.49 43.59
N ALA A 264 -39.79 -26.23 43.30
CA ALA A 264 -39.17 -27.38 44.02
C ALA A 264 -39.96 -28.71 44.05
N VAL A 265 -39.36 -29.92 44.21
CA VAL A 265 -38.03 -30.40 44.67
C VAL A 265 -37.57 -31.62 43.80
N THR A 266 -36.27 -31.94 43.70
CA THR A 266 -35.61 -33.25 44.07
C THR A 266 -34.17 -33.36 43.52
N SER A 267 -33.26 -33.98 44.29
CA SER A 267 -31.80 -34.14 44.06
C SER A 267 -31.29 -35.45 44.72
N PRO A 268 -29.97 -35.80 44.68
CA PRO A 268 -28.95 -35.57 43.66
C PRO A 268 -28.64 -36.89 42.92
N PRO A 269 -27.69 -37.82 43.25
CA PRO A 269 -26.45 -37.82 44.08
C PRO A 269 -25.13 -37.96 43.25
N SER A 270 -23.96 -37.93 43.92
CA SER A 270 -22.62 -38.17 43.33
C SER A 270 -21.66 -38.83 44.34
N THR A 271 -20.60 -39.54 43.88
CA THR A 271 -19.48 -40.01 44.73
C THR A 271 -18.14 -40.04 43.97
N GLU A 272 -17.05 -39.71 44.67
CA GLU A 272 -15.63 -39.74 44.24
C GLU A 272 -14.96 -41.11 44.62
N PRO A 273 -13.62 -41.40 44.73
CA PRO A 273 -12.50 -40.50 45.13
C PRO A 273 -11.07 -40.65 44.49
N SER A 274 -10.28 -39.57 44.61
CA SER A 274 -8.82 -39.52 44.91
C SER A 274 -7.70 -40.02 43.95
N ALA A 275 -6.57 -39.28 43.99
CA ALA A 275 -5.22 -39.63 43.51
C ALA A 275 -4.30 -40.06 44.73
N PRO A 276 -2.93 -40.10 44.76
CA PRO A 276 -1.92 -39.26 44.04
C PRO A 276 -0.53 -39.92 43.69
N GLN A 277 0.45 -39.04 43.36
CA GLN A 277 1.94 -39.19 43.42
C GLN A 277 2.74 -39.79 42.23
N ASP A 278 4.00 -39.32 42.15
CA ASP A 278 5.03 -39.44 41.11
C ASP A 278 6.40 -39.49 41.83
N PRO A 279 7.40 -40.28 41.40
CA PRO A 279 8.69 -39.65 41.06
C PRO A 279 9.61 -40.36 40.01
N MET A 280 10.12 -39.55 39.07
CA MET A 280 11.57 -39.39 38.72
C MET A 280 12.43 -40.57 38.19
N ALA A 281 13.09 -40.33 37.03
CA ALA A 281 14.56 -40.47 36.77
C ALA A 281 15.08 -41.35 35.59
N THR A 282 15.97 -40.73 34.79
CA THR A 282 17.21 -41.26 34.14
C THR A 282 17.23 -42.20 32.90
N THR A 283 17.42 -41.56 31.73
CA THR A 283 18.52 -41.76 30.72
C THR A 283 18.61 -42.90 29.67
N HIS A 284 19.09 -42.43 28.48
CA HIS A 284 20.03 -43.04 27.51
C HIS A 284 19.57 -44.04 26.42
N THR A 285 19.75 -43.59 25.15
CA THR A 285 20.11 -44.35 23.91
C THR A 285 19.13 -45.43 23.39
N ALA A 286 18.96 -45.64 22.08
CA ALA A 286 19.77 -45.23 20.92
C ALA A 286 18.90 -44.95 19.67
N ASP A 287 19.45 -44.18 18.72
CA ASP A 287 18.92 -44.11 17.35
C ASP A 287 19.18 -45.43 16.59
N VAL A 288 18.12 -46.04 16.07
CA VAL A 288 18.19 -47.05 15.00
C VAL A 288 17.12 -46.72 13.96
N ALA A 289 17.56 -46.30 12.78
CA ALA A 289 16.65 -45.98 11.69
C ALA A 289 15.97 -47.24 11.14
N THR A 290 14.66 -47.20 10.93
CA THR A 290 13.93 -48.11 10.05
C THR A 290 12.88 -47.31 9.29
N SER A 291 12.79 -47.52 7.98
CA SER A 291 11.92 -46.75 7.09
C SER A 291 10.48 -47.24 7.16
N THR A 292 9.56 -46.37 7.57
CA THR A 292 8.11 -46.56 7.45
C THR A 292 7.51 -45.32 6.80
N LEU A 293 6.60 -45.49 5.84
CA LEU A 293 6.05 -44.37 5.08
C LEU A 293 5.23 -43.44 5.99
N PRO A 294 5.35 -42.10 5.86
CA PRO A 294 4.38 -41.20 6.48
C PRO A 294 3.03 -41.40 5.80
N ALA A 295 2.03 -41.83 6.57
CA ALA A 295 0.63 -41.81 6.13
C ALA A 295 0.19 -40.35 5.87
N ALA A 296 -0.78 -40.17 4.98
CA ALA A 296 -1.21 -38.84 4.55
C ALA A 296 -2.04 -38.11 5.63
N THR A 297 -1.36 -37.47 6.58
CA THR A 297 -1.97 -36.47 7.47
C THR A 297 -2.31 -35.24 6.65
N GLY A 298 -3.57 -35.11 6.22
CA GLY A 298 -4.04 -33.95 5.47
C GLY A 298 -3.90 -32.65 6.29
N PRO A 299 -3.64 -31.49 5.64
CA PRO A 299 -3.65 -30.21 6.32
C PRO A 299 -5.06 -29.91 6.88
N PRO A 300 -5.17 -29.20 8.02
CA PRO A 300 -6.46 -28.90 8.62
C PRO A 300 -7.32 -28.03 7.66
N LEU A 301 -8.57 -28.44 7.48
CA LEU A 301 -9.53 -27.78 6.60
C LEU A 301 -9.97 -26.45 7.24
N GLY A 302 -9.49 -25.30 6.73
CA GLY A 302 -9.83 -23.99 7.33
C GLY A 302 -9.47 -22.75 6.51
N THR A 303 -8.32 -22.74 5.82
CA THR A 303 -7.89 -21.57 5.02
C THR A 303 -8.25 -21.75 3.54
N VAL A 304 -9.31 -21.07 3.11
CA VAL A 304 -9.60 -20.91 1.67
C VAL A 304 -8.42 -20.19 1.00
N PRO A 305 -7.89 -20.68 -0.13
CA PRO A 305 -6.79 -20.01 -0.84
C PRO A 305 -7.26 -18.67 -1.43
N THR A 306 -7.08 -17.61 -0.66
CA THR A 306 -7.38 -16.22 -1.06
C THR A 306 -6.47 -15.82 -2.20
N CYS A 307 -7.04 -15.66 -3.40
CA CYS A 307 -6.32 -15.05 -4.51
C CYS A 307 -5.92 -13.62 -4.14
N SER A 308 -4.69 -13.21 -4.46
CA SER A 308 -4.21 -11.85 -4.29
C SER A 308 -4.00 -11.16 -5.64
N LEU A 309 -4.36 -9.88 -5.72
CA LEU A 309 -4.12 -9.03 -6.89
C LEU A 309 -2.95 -8.09 -6.61
N GLN A 310 -1.98 -8.05 -7.53
CA GLN A 310 -0.77 -7.24 -7.40
C GLN A 310 -0.60 -6.36 -8.64
N ILE A 311 -0.07 -5.16 -8.48
CA ILE A 311 0.16 -4.17 -9.55
C ILE A 311 1.50 -3.49 -9.31
N TRP A 312 2.30 -3.29 -10.36
CA TRP A 312 3.62 -2.66 -10.28
C TRP A 312 4.03 -2.03 -11.62
N SER A 313 5.09 -1.20 -11.60
CA SER A 313 5.69 -0.56 -12.76
C SER A 313 7.16 -0.96 -12.94
N LEU A 314 7.59 -1.06 -14.20
CA LEU A 314 8.97 -1.38 -14.61
C LEU A 314 9.39 -0.41 -15.74
N PRO A 315 10.32 0.55 -15.49
CA PRO A 315 10.85 0.95 -14.18
C PRO A 315 9.75 1.44 -13.21
N PRO A 316 9.99 1.46 -11.88
CA PRO A 316 8.99 1.89 -10.90
C PRO A 316 8.53 3.34 -11.12
N THR A 317 9.48 4.21 -11.48
CA THR A 317 9.25 5.60 -11.91
C THR A 317 9.47 5.68 -13.42
N GLY A 318 8.52 6.25 -14.15
CA GLY A 318 8.68 6.50 -15.58
C GLY A 318 9.69 7.62 -15.86
N THR A 319 10.37 7.54 -17.00
CA THR A 319 11.20 8.63 -17.52
C THR A 319 10.70 9.02 -18.89
N ARG A 320 10.50 10.31 -19.12
CA ARG A 320 9.98 10.82 -20.39
C ARG A 320 10.86 10.42 -21.56
N GLY A 321 10.25 9.98 -22.67
CA GLY A 321 10.98 9.47 -23.83
C GLY A 321 11.57 8.07 -23.65
N ARG A 322 11.33 7.39 -22.52
CA ARG A 322 11.81 6.02 -22.23
C ARG A 322 10.64 5.04 -22.12
N ALA A 323 10.93 3.76 -22.37
CA ALA A 323 9.92 2.72 -22.25
C ALA A 323 9.47 2.51 -20.79
N LEU A 324 8.19 2.24 -20.60
CA LEU A 324 7.55 2.01 -19.31
C LEU A 324 6.51 0.88 -19.44
N ARG A 325 6.55 -0.10 -18.53
CA ARG A 325 5.55 -1.17 -18.44
C ARG A 325 4.85 -1.07 -17.09
N ILE A 326 3.52 -1.04 -17.09
CA ILE A 326 2.68 -1.19 -15.89
C ILE A 326 2.03 -2.57 -15.98
N GLU A 327 2.19 -3.40 -14.97
CA GLU A 327 1.78 -4.81 -15.00
C GLU A 327 0.93 -5.15 -13.78
N CYS A 328 -0.17 -5.86 -14.02
CA CYS A 328 -1.10 -6.31 -13.00
C CYS A 328 -1.31 -7.82 -13.12
N HIS A 329 -1.19 -8.52 -11.99
CA HIS A 329 -1.20 -9.98 -11.93
C HIS A 329 -2.01 -10.50 -10.74
N ALA A 330 -2.94 -11.40 -11.02
CA ALA A 330 -3.72 -12.15 -10.05
C ALA A 330 -3.06 -13.49 -9.70
N ARG A 331 -2.66 -13.66 -8.45
CA ARG A 331 -2.10 -14.92 -7.93
C ARG A 331 -3.23 -15.79 -7.37
N CYS A 332 -4.06 -16.33 -8.26
CA CYS A 332 -5.21 -17.16 -7.94
C CYS A 332 -4.88 -18.67 -7.98
N PRO A 333 -5.61 -19.52 -7.21
CA PRO A 333 -5.47 -20.98 -7.25
C PRO A 333 -6.14 -21.66 -8.47
N GLY A 334 -6.56 -20.87 -9.46
CA GLY A 334 -7.27 -21.31 -10.66
C GLY A 334 -7.39 -20.18 -11.67
N ASN A 335 -7.99 -20.44 -12.83
CA ASN A 335 -8.07 -19.48 -13.92
C ASN A 335 -8.71 -18.15 -13.48
N ALA A 336 -7.96 -17.08 -13.68
CA ALA A 336 -8.34 -15.71 -13.36
C ALA A 336 -8.17 -14.83 -14.59
N THR A 337 -8.94 -13.76 -14.65
CA THR A 337 -8.78 -12.70 -15.65
C THR A 337 -8.65 -11.37 -14.93
N VAL A 338 -7.66 -10.57 -15.30
CA VAL A 338 -7.49 -9.20 -14.81
C VAL A 338 -7.84 -8.19 -15.89
N GLY A 339 -8.33 -7.02 -15.50
CA GLY A 339 -8.62 -5.91 -16.40
C GLY A 339 -8.33 -4.56 -15.76
N TRP A 340 -8.22 -3.52 -16.58
CA TRP A 340 -7.90 -2.16 -16.15
C TRP A 340 -9.19 -1.36 -15.88
N LEU A 341 -9.35 -0.85 -14.65
CA LEU A 341 -10.45 0.05 -14.27
C LEU A 341 -10.12 1.52 -14.48
N ARG A 342 -8.85 1.89 -14.28
CA ARG A 342 -8.39 3.28 -14.39
C ARG A 342 -6.97 3.31 -14.94
N THR A 343 -6.76 4.21 -15.87
CA THR A 343 -5.45 4.60 -16.43
C THR A 343 -5.47 6.13 -16.60
N PRO A 344 -4.34 6.85 -16.42
CA PRO A 344 -4.31 8.30 -16.61
C PRO A 344 -4.66 8.77 -18.02
N ALA A 345 -4.23 8.03 -19.04
CA ALA A 345 -4.66 8.19 -20.42
C ALA A 345 -5.71 7.14 -20.82
N ALA A 346 -6.38 7.31 -21.96
CA ALA A 346 -7.28 6.29 -22.51
C ALA A 346 -6.51 5.01 -22.89
N LEU A 347 -7.09 3.83 -22.67
CA LEU A 347 -6.42 2.52 -22.89
C LEU A 347 -5.81 2.36 -24.29
N GLY A 348 -6.40 2.95 -25.33
CA GLY A 348 -5.86 2.94 -26.70
C GLY A 348 -4.55 3.71 -26.92
N GLN A 349 -4.03 4.43 -25.91
CA GLN A 349 -2.68 5.01 -25.90
C GLN A 349 -1.60 4.03 -25.39
N TYR A 350 -2.02 2.89 -24.85
CA TYR A 350 -1.15 1.84 -24.32
C TYR A 350 -1.20 0.60 -25.22
N ARG A 351 -0.09 -0.14 -25.27
CA ARG A 351 -0.08 -1.48 -25.86
C ARG A 351 -0.40 -2.50 -24.76
N GLU A 352 -1.65 -2.91 -24.67
CA GLU A 352 -2.07 -3.95 -23.72
C GLU A 352 -1.61 -5.35 -24.16
N GLU A 353 -1.06 -6.10 -23.21
CA GLU A 353 -0.60 -7.48 -23.34
C GLU A 353 -1.26 -8.32 -22.26
N SER A 354 -2.40 -8.95 -22.57
CA SER A 354 -3.16 -9.80 -21.65
C SER A 354 -2.81 -11.29 -21.81
N ALA A 355 -2.63 -11.96 -20.68
CA ALA A 355 -2.17 -13.35 -20.57
C ALA A 355 -2.86 -14.04 -19.38
N GLY A 356 -4.17 -14.23 -19.47
CA GLY A 356 -4.99 -14.86 -18.43
C GLY A 356 -4.96 -14.07 -17.13
N SER A 357 -4.21 -14.56 -16.13
CA SER A 357 -4.09 -13.94 -14.81
C SER A 357 -3.19 -12.69 -14.80
N SER A 358 -2.50 -12.35 -15.90
CA SER A 358 -1.75 -11.10 -16.05
C SER A 358 -2.34 -10.22 -17.15
N SER A 359 -2.24 -8.90 -16.98
CA SER A 359 -2.30 -7.92 -18.08
C SER A 359 -1.24 -6.85 -17.84
N ALA A 360 -0.55 -6.43 -18.91
CA ALA A 360 0.46 -5.39 -18.86
C ALA A 360 0.19 -4.31 -19.92
N LEU A 361 0.26 -3.05 -19.51
CA LEU A 361 0.28 -1.88 -20.38
C LEU A 361 1.72 -1.52 -20.69
N ARG A 362 2.12 -1.64 -21.97
CA ARG A 362 3.42 -1.15 -22.45
C ARG A 362 3.28 0.23 -23.10
N LEU A 363 4.25 1.08 -22.80
CA LEU A 363 4.55 2.34 -23.47
C LEU A 363 5.99 2.24 -23.99
N ASP A 364 6.20 2.43 -25.29
CA ASP A 364 7.56 2.51 -25.87
C ASP A 364 8.25 3.84 -25.53
N SER A 365 7.46 4.89 -25.23
CA SER A 365 7.89 6.21 -24.76
C SER A 365 6.87 6.77 -23.77
N ALA A 366 7.25 6.92 -22.49
CA ALA A 366 6.46 7.61 -21.49
C ALA A 366 6.43 9.13 -21.73
N GLU A 367 5.35 9.78 -21.28
CA GLU A 367 5.06 11.21 -21.43
C GLU A 367 4.36 11.69 -20.14
N PRO A 368 4.37 13.00 -19.82
CA PRO A 368 3.83 13.50 -18.55
C PRO A 368 2.35 13.17 -18.28
N TRP A 369 1.53 12.94 -19.31
CA TRP A 369 0.12 12.52 -19.14
C TRP A 369 -0.06 11.02 -18.87
N HIS A 370 1.01 10.23 -18.92
CA HIS A 370 1.02 8.84 -18.46
C HIS A 370 1.28 8.75 -16.94
N GLN A 371 1.50 9.87 -16.25
CA GLN A 371 1.61 9.96 -14.80
C GLN A 371 0.24 9.86 -14.12
N GLY A 372 0.21 9.24 -12.94
CA GLY A 372 -0.94 9.27 -12.02
C GLY A 372 -1.43 7.88 -11.63
N HIS A 373 -2.72 7.80 -11.32
CA HIS A 373 -3.33 6.67 -10.60
C HIS A 373 -3.86 5.58 -11.54
N TYR A 374 -3.18 4.44 -11.56
CA TYR A 374 -3.58 3.21 -12.24
C TYR A 374 -4.40 2.31 -11.30
N GLN A 375 -5.43 1.65 -11.83
CA GLN A 375 -6.20 0.63 -11.10
C GLN A 375 -6.49 -0.56 -12.00
N CYS A 376 -6.24 -1.77 -11.49
CA CYS A 376 -6.69 -3.01 -12.10
C CYS A 376 -7.62 -3.79 -11.17
N VAL A 377 -8.44 -4.67 -11.76
CA VAL A 377 -9.45 -5.47 -11.07
C VAL A 377 -9.33 -6.95 -11.42
N LEU A 378 -9.59 -7.81 -10.45
CA LEU A 378 -9.83 -9.24 -10.65
C LEU A 378 -11.28 -9.45 -11.10
N LEU A 379 -11.47 -9.91 -12.34
CA LEU A 379 -12.78 -10.19 -12.90
C LEU A 379 -13.26 -11.57 -12.41
N GLY A 380 -14.32 -11.60 -11.60
CA GLY A 380 -14.90 -12.85 -11.09
C GLY A 380 -15.68 -12.67 -9.78
N TYR A 381 -15.91 -13.79 -9.07
CA TYR A 381 -16.76 -13.88 -7.87
C TYR A 381 -16.32 -13.04 -6.65
N ARG A 382 -15.13 -12.43 -6.66
CA ARG A 382 -14.68 -11.43 -5.68
C ARG A 382 -13.86 -10.36 -6.40
N ALA A 383 -14.50 -9.24 -6.72
CA ALA A 383 -13.87 -8.09 -7.36
C ALA A 383 -12.88 -7.41 -6.39
N GLN A 384 -11.62 -7.83 -6.46
CA GLN A 384 -10.50 -7.15 -5.81
C GLN A 384 -9.96 -6.08 -6.74
N VAL A 385 -9.63 -4.91 -6.19
CA VAL A 385 -9.02 -3.81 -6.94
C VAL A 385 -7.65 -3.51 -6.34
N ALA A 386 -6.62 -3.46 -7.19
CA ALA A 386 -5.27 -3.06 -6.81
C ALA A 386 -4.96 -1.71 -7.48
N SER A 387 -4.29 -0.81 -6.75
CA SER A 387 -3.97 0.54 -7.21
C SER A 387 -2.46 0.79 -7.18
N LEU A 388 -1.97 1.60 -8.13
CA LEU A 388 -0.58 2.05 -8.22
C LEU A 388 -0.57 3.50 -8.69
N GLU A 389 0.21 4.36 -8.06
CA GLU A 389 0.54 5.67 -8.61
C GLU A 389 1.92 5.63 -9.28
N VAL A 390 2.00 6.15 -10.51
CA VAL A 390 3.24 6.16 -11.31
C VAL A 390 3.60 7.59 -11.66
N LEU A 391 4.76 8.06 -11.20
CA LEU A 391 5.34 9.35 -11.57
C LEU A 391 6.10 9.23 -12.92
N VAL A 392 6.06 10.27 -13.77
CA VAL A 392 6.87 10.34 -15.00
C VAL A 392 7.75 11.59 -14.96
N VAL A 393 9.05 11.39 -14.75
CA VAL A 393 10.04 12.47 -14.63
C VAL A 393 10.67 12.78 -15.99
N ASP A 394 10.96 14.04 -16.30
CA ASP A 394 11.78 14.38 -17.48
C ASP A 394 13.17 13.71 -17.40
N ASP A 395 13.73 13.32 -18.55
CA ASP A 395 15.08 12.75 -18.63
C ASP A 395 16.12 13.82 -18.29
N SER A 396 16.53 13.84 -17.03
CA SER A 396 17.50 14.79 -16.47
C SER A 396 18.92 14.45 -16.92
N PHE A 397 19.17 14.62 -18.22
CA PHE A 397 20.50 14.61 -18.80
C PHE A 397 21.44 15.46 -17.96
N SER A 398 22.54 14.84 -17.52
CA SER A 398 23.57 15.45 -16.68
C SER A 398 24.15 16.71 -17.34
N SER A 399 23.60 17.86 -16.99
CA SER A 399 24.18 19.19 -17.20
C SER A 399 25.36 19.37 -16.24
N SER A 400 26.39 18.53 -16.43
CA SER A 400 27.64 18.57 -15.69
C SER A 400 28.19 20.01 -15.67
N PRO A 401 28.47 20.61 -14.49
CA PRO A 401 28.92 22.01 -14.38
C PRO A 401 30.22 22.35 -15.15
N ALA A 402 30.92 21.34 -15.67
CA ALA A 402 32.22 21.42 -16.32
C ALA A 402 32.29 22.30 -17.59
N ILE A 403 31.16 22.63 -18.24
CA ILE A 403 31.16 23.42 -19.49
C ILE A 403 31.16 24.93 -19.23
N ALA A 404 30.74 25.38 -18.03
CA ALA A 404 30.56 26.81 -17.71
C ALA A 404 31.86 27.61 -17.49
N MET A 405 33.05 26.99 -17.58
CA MET A 405 34.34 27.64 -17.25
C MET A 405 35.26 27.93 -18.45
N GLY A 406 34.88 27.54 -19.67
CA GLY A 406 35.72 27.71 -20.87
C GLY A 406 35.73 29.12 -21.48
N THR A 407 34.65 29.90 -21.32
CA THR A 407 34.45 31.16 -22.06
C THR A 407 35.18 32.36 -21.43
N ALA A 408 35.31 32.41 -20.11
CA ALA A 408 35.95 33.53 -19.40
C ALA A 408 37.46 33.64 -19.68
N GLY A 409 38.17 32.51 -19.78
CA GLY A 409 39.62 32.48 -20.03
C GLY A 409 40.01 33.03 -21.41
N SER A 410 39.18 32.77 -22.42
CA SER A 410 39.43 33.21 -23.81
C SER A 410 39.44 34.73 -23.95
N LEU A 411 38.49 35.42 -23.30
CA LEU A 411 38.40 36.89 -23.31
C LEU A 411 39.63 37.56 -22.66
N LEU A 412 40.13 37.01 -21.54
CA LEU A 412 41.33 37.53 -20.89
C LEU A 412 42.59 37.35 -21.75
N GLY A 413 42.71 36.22 -22.46
CA GLY A 413 43.80 36.00 -23.43
C GLY A 413 43.79 37.00 -24.60
N LEU A 414 42.60 37.32 -25.13
CA LEU A 414 42.45 38.32 -26.19
C LEU A 414 42.76 39.75 -25.71
N ILE A 415 42.35 40.11 -24.50
CA ILE A 415 42.68 41.41 -23.90
C ILE A 415 44.19 41.53 -23.65
N ALA A 416 44.85 40.48 -23.14
CA ALA A 416 46.29 40.47 -22.90
C ALA A 416 47.10 40.60 -24.21
N THR A 417 46.75 39.83 -25.24
CA THR A 417 47.43 39.88 -26.54
C THR A 417 47.21 41.22 -27.25
N ALA A 418 46.02 41.81 -27.18
CA ALA A 418 45.75 43.16 -27.66
C ALA A 418 46.53 44.25 -26.89
N ALA A 419 46.72 44.09 -25.58
CA ALA A 419 47.53 45.02 -24.79
C ALA A 419 49.04 44.93 -25.12
N VAL A 420 49.56 43.72 -25.37
CA VAL A 420 50.95 43.52 -25.78
C VAL A 420 51.20 44.05 -27.20
N SER A 421 50.35 43.72 -28.17
CA SER A 421 50.51 44.22 -29.55
C SER A 421 50.45 45.75 -29.62
N ARG A 422 49.53 46.38 -28.87
CA ARG A 422 49.41 47.85 -28.79
C ARG A 422 50.60 48.52 -28.08
N ARG A 423 51.29 47.83 -27.16
CA ARG A 423 52.55 48.29 -26.55
C ARG A 423 53.74 48.15 -27.50
N LEU A 424 53.82 47.04 -28.25
CA LEU A 424 54.85 46.83 -29.26
C LEU A 424 54.72 47.84 -30.41
N TRP A 425 53.51 48.07 -30.93
CA TRP A 425 53.26 49.03 -32.01
C TRP A 425 53.63 50.47 -31.63
N LYS A 426 53.48 50.85 -30.35
CA LYS A 426 53.98 52.14 -29.82
C LYS A 426 55.52 52.21 -29.71
N ARG A 427 56.22 51.08 -29.56
CA ARG A 427 57.69 51.02 -29.51
C ARG A 427 58.36 51.02 -30.89
N PHE A 428 57.63 50.72 -31.96
CA PHE A 428 58.11 50.80 -33.36
C PHE A 428 57.67 52.09 -34.06
N ARG A 429 57.24 53.11 -33.31
CA ARG A 429 56.79 54.42 -33.82
C ARG A 429 57.38 55.61 -33.05
N SER A 430 58.48 55.37 -32.35
CA SER A 430 59.34 56.31 -31.63
C SER A 430 60.79 55.83 -31.73
#